data_AF-A0A8X7URX1-F1
#
_entry.id   AF-A0A8X7URX1-F1
#
_cell.length_a   1.000
_cell.length_b   1.000
_cell.length_c   1.000
_cell.angle_alpha   90.00
_cell.angle_beta   90.00
_cell.angle_gamma   90.00
#
_symmetry.space_group_name_H-M   'P 1'
#
loop_
_entity.id
_entity.type
_entity.pdbx_description
1 polymer ?
#
loop_
_entity_poly.entity_id
_entity_poly.type
_entity_poly.pdbx_seq_one_letter_code
_entity_poly.pdbx_strand_id
1 'polypeptide(L)'
;MAAASMVFREVDSEYPLLLLAIAKSVMQFTIQYRGNCSDSLSSSLCPLYCSYDELMWGAAWLLKATNDLYYKNFIESLGDGDQPDIFNWDSKYAGAYVLLSQRALLNKDINFELCKILPDARSSQTLPLSLPITLKEA
;
A
#
# COMPACT_ATOMS: atom_id res chain seq x y z
N MET A 1 6.13 12.35 2.56
CA MET A 1 6.44 12.72 3.96
C MET A 1 6.62 11.52 4.88
N ALA A 2 5.66 10.59 4.97
CA ALA A 2 5.83 9.37 5.77
C ALA A 2 7.09 8.56 5.42
N ALA A 3 7.36 8.32 4.12
CA ALA A 3 8.61 7.68 3.69
C ALA A 3 9.87 8.43 4.17
N ALA A 4 9.89 9.76 4.00
CA ALA A 4 11.01 10.60 4.42
C ALA A 4 11.23 10.57 5.94
N SER A 5 10.17 10.53 6.76
CA SER A 5 10.31 10.37 8.21
C SER A 5 11.02 9.09 8.62
N MET A 6 10.93 8.02 7.82
CA MET A 6 11.68 6.79 8.08
C MET A 6 13.16 6.95 7.75
N VAL A 7 13.48 7.64 6.65
CA VAL A 7 14.86 7.87 6.20
C VAL A 7 15.61 8.76 7.19
N PHE A 8 14.99 9.84 7.66
CA PHE A 8 15.64 10.79 8.57
C PHE A 8 15.74 10.32 10.02
N ARG A 9 15.14 9.17 10.37
CA ARG A 9 15.06 8.68 11.76
C ARG A 9 16.41 8.42 12.41
N GLU A 10 17.44 8.11 11.63
CA GLU A 10 18.79 7.82 12.14
C GLU A 10 19.68 9.07 12.22
N VAL A 11 19.29 10.17 11.56
CA VAL A 11 20.10 11.39 11.44
C VAL A 11 19.62 12.47 12.39
N ASP A 12 18.31 12.56 12.62
CA ASP A 12 17.68 13.60 13.42
C ASP A 12 16.53 13.00 14.26
N SER A 13 16.40 13.42 15.53
CA SER A 13 15.35 12.93 16.42
C SER A 13 14.01 13.68 16.31
N GLU A 14 14.02 14.95 15.87
CA GLU A 14 12.84 15.83 15.84
C GLU A 14 12.23 15.96 14.44
N TYR A 15 13.06 16.14 13.42
CA TYR A 15 12.62 16.29 12.04
C TYR A 15 11.74 15.14 11.51
N PRO A 16 12.06 13.84 11.74
CA PRO A 16 11.18 12.76 11.33
C PRO A 16 9.82 12.79 12.04
N LEU A 17 9.75 13.26 13.29
CA LEU A 17 8.48 13.40 14.02
C LEU A 17 7.60 14.48 13.39
N LEU A 18 8.19 15.60 13.01
CA LEU A 18 7.50 16.68 12.29
C LEU A 18 6.96 16.18 10.94
N LEU A 19 7.79 15.52 10.14
CA LEU A 19 7.37 14.95 8.85
C LEU A 19 6.24 13.95 8.99
N LEU A 20 6.29 13.11 10.01
CA LEU A 20 5.26 12.12 10.27
C LEU A 20 3.96 12.78 10.73
N ALA A 21 4.03 13.79 11.61
CA ALA A 21 2.86 14.55 12.05
C ALA A 21 2.15 15.22 10.86
N ILE A 22 2.91 15.90 9.98
CA ILE A 22 2.35 16.53 8.78
C ILE A 22 1.74 15.47 7.85
N ALA A 23 2.41 14.33 7.66
CA ALA A 23 1.87 13.24 6.83
C ALA A 23 0.51 12.73 7.34
N LYS A 24 0.35 12.60 8.66
CA LYS A 24 -0.91 12.21 9.29
C LYS A 24 -2.00 13.26 9.07
N SER A 25 -1.70 14.54 9.29
CA SER A 25 -2.66 15.63 9.09
C SER A 25 -3.13 15.76 7.65
N VAL A 26 -2.21 15.64 6.68
CA VAL A 26 -2.56 15.67 5.25
C VAL A 26 -3.45 14.48 4.89
N MET A 27 -3.11 13.27 5.34
CA MET A 27 -3.95 12.10 5.09
C MET A 27 -5.35 12.25 5.69
N GLN A 28 -5.46 12.75 6.93
CA GLN A 28 -6.75 13.01 7.57
C GLN A 28 -7.59 14.02 6.77
N PHE A 29 -6.95 15.10 6.32
CA PHE A 29 -7.60 16.09 5.45
C PHE A 29 -8.11 15.42 4.17
N THR A 30 -7.28 14.64 3.48
CA THR A 30 -7.70 13.97 2.24
C THR A 30 -8.86 13.00 2.49
N ILE A 31 -8.82 12.19 3.55
CA ILE A 31 -9.90 11.27 3.91
C ILE A 31 -11.21 12.02 4.20
N GLN A 32 -11.14 13.14 4.93
CA GLN A 32 -12.31 13.94 5.31
C GLN A 32 -12.99 14.61 4.11
N TYR A 33 -12.21 15.18 3.19
CA TYR A 33 -12.74 15.98 2.08
C TYR A 33 -13.01 15.16 0.81
N ARG A 34 -12.64 13.88 0.78
CA ARG A 34 -12.92 12.96 -0.33
C ARG A 34 -14.40 12.86 -0.69
N GLY A 35 -15.31 12.98 0.29
CA GLY A 35 -16.75 12.84 0.10
C GLY A 35 -17.44 14.00 -0.63
N ASN A 36 -16.72 15.09 -0.93
CA ASN A 36 -17.29 16.32 -1.47
C ASN A 36 -16.87 16.64 -2.93
N CYS A 37 -16.27 15.68 -3.68
CA CYS A 37 -15.97 15.85 -5.12
C CYS A 37 -17.24 16.10 -5.98
N SER A 38 -18.45 16.13 -5.40
CA SER A 38 -19.73 16.46 -6.05
C SER A 38 -20.08 17.96 -6.06
N ASP A 39 -19.43 18.80 -5.24
CA ASP A 39 -19.70 20.24 -5.23
C ASP A 39 -18.78 20.99 -6.19
N SER A 40 -19.36 21.95 -6.90
CA SER A 40 -18.87 22.70 -8.07
C SER A 40 -17.52 23.44 -7.93
N LEU A 41 -16.87 23.40 -6.77
CA LEU A 41 -15.48 23.84 -6.57
C LEU A 41 -14.44 22.73 -6.87
N SER A 42 -14.89 21.48 -6.95
CA SER A 42 -14.02 20.29 -7.00
C SER A 42 -13.37 20.06 -8.36
N SER A 43 -13.87 20.65 -9.46
CA SER A 43 -13.36 20.39 -10.82
C SER A 43 -11.88 20.77 -11.02
N SER A 44 -11.34 21.69 -10.20
CA SER A 44 -9.93 22.10 -10.25
C SER A 44 -8.99 21.29 -9.34
N LEU A 45 -9.54 20.65 -8.30
CA LEU A 45 -8.80 19.83 -7.32
C LEU A 45 -8.97 18.32 -7.57
N CYS A 46 -9.97 17.95 -8.38
CA CYS A 46 -10.26 16.59 -8.82
C CYS A 46 -9.10 15.82 -9.46
N PRO A 47 -8.14 16.44 -10.19
CA PRO A 47 -7.06 15.65 -10.80
C PRO A 47 -6.08 15.05 -9.79
N LEU A 48 -6.04 15.55 -8.54
CA LEU A 48 -4.99 15.20 -7.56
C LEU A 48 -5.48 14.39 -6.35
N TYR A 49 -6.79 14.38 -6.05
CA TYR A 49 -7.31 13.83 -4.78
C TYR A 49 -8.48 12.85 -4.90
N CYS A 50 -9.07 12.65 -6.07
CA CYS A 50 -10.20 11.71 -6.21
C CYS A 50 -9.73 10.29 -6.66
N SER A 51 -8.42 10.05 -6.82
CA SER A 51 -7.85 8.76 -7.21
C SER A 51 -7.54 7.86 -6.00
N TYR A 52 -8.06 6.63 -6.04
CA TYR A 52 -8.03 5.68 -4.92
C TYR A 52 -6.61 5.14 -4.65
N ASP A 53 -5.73 5.16 -5.66
CA ASP A 53 -4.35 4.68 -5.56
C ASP A 53 -3.43 5.62 -4.77
N GLU A 54 -3.57 6.95 -4.87
CA GLU A 54 -2.82 7.89 -4.03
C GLU A 54 -3.16 7.69 -2.55
N LEU A 55 -4.45 7.48 -2.25
CA LEU A 55 -4.92 7.22 -0.89
C LEU A 55 -4.38 5.89 -0.37
N MET A 56 -4.43 4.83 -1.19
CA MET A 56 -3.89 3.53 -0.80
C MET A 56 -2.37 3.58 -0.62
N TRP A 57 -1.66 4.27 -1.50
CA TRP A 57 -0.21 4.46 -1.42
C TRP A 57 0.21 5.24 -0.18
N GLY A 58 -0.45 6.37 0.09
CA GLY A 58 -0.20 7.17 1.28
C GLY A 58 -0.49 6.39 2.57
N ALA A 59 -1.60 5.64 2.60
CA ALA A 59 -1.96 4.82 3.75
C ALA A 59 -0.96 3.67 3.95
N ALA A 60 -0.47 3.04 2.87
CA ALA A 60 0.55 1.99 2.96
C ALA A 60 1.87 2.52 3.54
N TRP A 61 2.30 3.73 3.15
CA TRP A 61 3.47 4.38 3.76
C TRP A 61 3.26 4.74 5.23
N LEU A 62 2.09 5.28 5.59
CA LEU A 62 1.77 5.60 6.98
C LEU A 62 1.70 4.34 7.84
N LEU A 63 1.10 3.26 7.33
CA LEU A 63 1.07 1.94 7.95
C LEU A 63 2.49 1.41 8.19
N LYS A 64 3.38 1.55 7.20
CA LYS A 64 4.79 1.14 7.32
C LYS A 64 5.58 1.99 8.32
N ALA A 65 5.34 3.30 8.36
CA ALA A 65 6.05 4.23 9.24
C ALA A 65 5.58 4.16 10.70
N THR A 66 4.30 3.85 10.95
CA THR A 66 3.67 3.95 12.29
C THR A 66 3.30 2.60 12.90
N ASN A 67 3.13 1.56 12.07
CA ASN A 67 2.51 0.30 12.45
C ASN A 67 1.06 0.43 12.97
N ASP A 68 0.40 1.56 12.73
CA ASP A 68 -0.95 1.84 13.23
C ASP A 68 -2.01 1.06 12.43
N LEU A 69 -2.82 0.28 13.14
CA LEU A 69 -3.89 -0.55 12.56
C LEU A 69 -5.01 0.29 11.92
N TYR A 70 -5.15 1.56 12.28
CA TYR A 70 -6.08 2.47 11.59
C TYR A 70 -5.82 2.48 10.08
N TYR A 71 -4.56 2.60 9.66
CA TYR A 71 -4.22 2.62 8.23
C TYR A 71 -4.40 1.25 7.57
N LYS A 72 -4.20 0.16 8.32
CA LYS A 72 -4.50 -1.19 7.82
C LYS A 72 -6.00 -1.32 7.50
N ASN A 73 -6.84 -1.00 8.48
CA ASN A 73 -8.29 -1.07 8.34
C ASN A 73 -8.80 -0.10 7.25
N PHE A 74 -8.18 1.08 7.14
CA PHE A 74 -8.50 2.02 6.07
C PHE A 74 -8.19 1.43 4.69
N ILE A 75 -7.02 0.85 4.47
CA ILE A 75 -6.68 0.17 3.21
C ILE A 75 -7.67 -0.95 2.89
N GLU A 76 -8.02 -1.77 3.87
CA GLU A 76 -9.03 -2.83 3.70
C GLU A 76 -10.41 -2.27 3.36
N SER A 77 -10.78 -1.10 3.91
CA SER A 77 -12.04 -0.41 3.61
C SER A 77 -12.11 0.19 2.20
N LEU A 78 -10.96 0.42 1.55
CA LEU A 78 -10.90 0.89 0.17
C LEU A 78 -11.31 -0.20 -0.84
N GLY A 79 -11.30 -1.47 -0.42
CA GLY A 79 -11.58 -2.62 -1.28
C GLY A 79 -10.38 -3.07 -2.13
N ASP A 80 -10.63 -4.00 -3.06
CA ASP A 80 -9.64 -4.33 -4.08
C ASP A 80 -9.53 -3.15 -5.05
N GLY A 81 -8.34 -2.56 -5.11
CA GLY A 81 -7.99 -1.58 -6.13
C GLY A 81 -7.99 -2.20 -7.53
N ASP A 82 -7.89 -1.35 -8.55
CA ASP A 82 -7.72 -1.84 -9.92
C ASP A 82 -6.47 -2.71 -10.06
N GLN A 83 -6.54 -3.67 -10.98
CA GLN A 83 -5.47 -4.61 -11.23
C GLN A 83 -4.20 -3.82 -11.62
N PRO A 84 -3.09 -3.99 -10.87
CA PRO A 84 -1.90 -3.18 -11.08
C PRO A 84 -1.26 -3.54 -12.42
N ASP A 85 -1.37 -2.66 -13.41
CA ASP A 85 -0.74 -2.85 -14.72
C ASP A 85 0.71 -2.30 -14.71
N ILE A 86 0.89 -1.02 -14.34
CA ILE A 86 2.19 -0.34 -14.38
C ILE A 86 2.32 0.64 -13.20
N PHE A 87 3.50 0.68 -12.56
CA PHE A 87 3.84 1.71 -11.58
C PHE A 87 4.31 2.99 -12.29
N ASN A 88 3.58 4.09 -12.14
CA ASN A 88 3.95 5.38 -12.71
C ASN A 88 3.37 6.56 -11.90
N TRP A 89 3.48 7.78 -12.40
CA TRP A 89 2.99 8.97 -11.72
C TRP A 89 1.46 9.11 -11.69
N ASP A 90 0.73 8.32 -12.50
CA ASP A 90 -0.74 8.25 -12.55
C ASP A 90 -1.31 7.03 -11.81
N SER A 91 -0.49 6.00 -11.57
CA SER A 91 -0.92 4.73 -10.96
C SER A 91 0.09 4.23 -9.93
N LYS A 92 -0.30 4.24 -8.65
CA LYS A 92 0.53 3.80 -7.51
C LYS A 92 0.15 2.44 -6.94
N TYR A 93 -0.86 1.77 -7.49
CA TYR A 93 -1.35 0.48 -6.99
C TYR A 93 -0.21 -0.53 -6.81
N ALA A 94 0.60 -0.74 -7.86
CA ALA A 94 1.74 -1.66 -7.83
C ALA A 94 2.71 -1.34 -6.67
N GLY A 95 3.01 -0.06 -6.45
CA GLY A 95 3.88 0.36 -5.35
C GLY A 95 3.26 0.03 -3.99
N ALA A 96 1.99 0.40 -3.78
CA ALA A 96 1.27 0.14 -2.53
C ALA A 96 1.26 -1.35 -2.20
N TYR A 97 0.99 -2.18 -3.20
CA TYR A 97 1.00 -3.62 -3.07
C TYR A 97 2.36 -4.20 -2.69
N VAL A 98 3.46 -3.68 -3.24
CA VAL A 98 4.81 -4.10 -2.83
C VAL A 98 5.06 -3.79 -1.35
N LEU A 99 4.65 -2.61 -0.85
CA LEU A 99 4.82 -2.27 0.57
C LEU A 99 4.01 -3.18 1.50
N LEU A 100 2.77 -3.48 1.12
CA LEU A 100 1.89 -4.36 1.86
C LEU A 100 2.41 -5.80 1.88
N SER A 101 2.87 -6.28 0.72
CA SER A 101 3.50 -7.60 0.57
C SER A 101 4.77 -7.74 1.42
N GLN A 102 5.63 -6.72 1.38
CA GLN A 102 6.84 -6.68 2.20
C GLN A 102 6.52 -6.78 3.70
N ARG A 103 5.50 -6.06 4.17
CA ARG A 103 5.04 -6.12 5.57
C ARG A 103 4.54 -7.52 5.93
N ALA A 104 3.72 -8.14 5.08
CA ALA A 104 3.19 -9.49 5.31
C ALA A 104 4.30 -10.53 5.46
N LEU A 105 5.31 -10.48 4.58
CA LEU A 105 6.47 -11.37 4.62
C LEU A 105 7.32 -11.16 5.88
N LEU A 106 7.61 -9.90 6.25
CA LEU A 106 8.43 -9.59 7.42
C LEU A 106 7.74 -9.95 8.73
N ASN A 107 6.42 -9.74 8.81
CA ASN A 107 5.63 -10.02 10.02
C ASN A 107 5.14 -11.47 10.11
N LYS A 108 5.44 -12.31 9.11
CA LYS A 108 4.88 -13.67 8.96
C LYS A 108 3.34 -13.68 8.99
N ASP A 109 2.73 -12.57 8.59
CA ASP A 109 1.28 -12.41 8.58
C ASP A 109 0.75 -12.91 7.24
N ILE A 110 0.57 -14.24 7.16
CA ILE A 110 0.08 -14.97 5.98
C ILE A 110 -1.38 -14.65 5.64
N ASN A 111 -2.09 -13.94 6.53
CA ASN A 111 -3.52 -13.60 6.40
C ASN A 111 -3.76 -12.21 5.82
N PHE A 112 -2.72 -11.37 5.68
CA PHE A 112 -2.87 -10.19 4.83
C PHE A 112 -2.97 -10.73 3.41
N GLU A 113 -4.17 -10.70 2.82
CA GLU A 113 -4.51 -11.38 1.56
C GLU A 113 -3.61 -10.94 0.39
N LEU A 114 -2.39 -11.46 0.37
CA LEU A 114 -1.45 -11.43 -0.74
C LEU A 114 -2.07 -12.06 -1.99
N CYS A 115 -3.06 -12.93 -1.77
CA CYS A 115 -3.83 -13.66 -2.77
C CYS A 115 -4.89 -12.80 -3.50
N LYS A 116 -5.16 -11.56 -3.06
CA LYS A 116 -5.95 -10.57 -3.81
C LYS A 116 -5.09 -9.68 -4.70
N ILE A 117 -3.85 -9.45 -4.26
CA ILE A 117 -2.88 -8.54 -4.89
C ILE A 117 -2.33 -9.07 -6.21
N LEU A 118 -2.23 -10.40 -6.35
CA LEU A 118 -1.78 -11.08 -7.56
C LEU A 118 -2.78 -12.18 -7.92
N PRO A 119 -3.75 -11.93 -8.81
CA PRO A 119 -4.69 -12.98 -9.25
C PRO A 119 -3.97 -14.20 -9.85
N ASP A 120 -2.75 -14.02 -10.38
CA ASP A 120 -1.92 -15.09 -10.95
C ASP A 120 -1.12 -15.90 -9.93
N ALA A 121 -1.08 -15.50 -8.65
CA ALA A 121 -0.48 -16.33 -7.61
C ALA A 121 -1.35 -17.56 -7.29
N ARG A 122 -2.67 -17.49 -7.59
CA ARG A 122 -3.62 -18.59 -7.37
C ARG A 122 -3.55 -19.65 -8.48
N SER A 123 -3.17 -19.28 -9.71
CA SER A 123 -3.04 -20.20 -10.84
C SER A 123 -1.77 -21.09 -10.76
N SER A 124 -0.76 -20.66 -9.99
CA SER A 124 0.53 -21.36 -9.88
C SER A 124 0.62 -22.35 -8.71
N GLN A 125 -0.41 -22.44 -7.85
CA GLN A 125 -0.45 -23.44 -6.76
C GLN A 125 -1.08 -24.78 -7.16
N THR A 126 -1.55 -24.94 -8.41
CA THR A 126 -1.95 -26.25 -8.96
C THR A 126 -0.77 -26.93 -9.66
N LEU A 127 0.33 -27.14 -8.97
CA LEU A 127 1.28 -28.19 -9.31
C LEU A 127 1.35 -29.12 -8.09
N PRO A 128 0.79 -30.34 -8.19
CA PRO A 128 0.69 -31.23 -7.05
C PRO A 128 2.10 -31.62 -6.56
N LEU A 129 2.37 -31.33 -5.29
CA LEU A 129 3.46 -31.90 -4.52
C LEU A 129 3.22 -33.41 -4.34
N SER A 130 3.67 -34.22 -5.30
CA SER A 130 3.89 -35.67 -5.09
C SER A 130 4.85 -36.29 -6.13
N LEU A 131 6.16 -36.23 -5.81
CA LEU A 131 7.25 -37.23 -5.98
C LEU A 131 7.54 -37.90 -7.36
N PRO A 132 8.74 -38.50 -7.58
CA PRO A 132 10.05 -38.34 -6.94
C PRO A 132 11.20 -38.04 -7.94
N ILE A 133 12.31 -37.53 -7.38
CA ILE A 133 13.61 -37.41 -8.07
C ILE A 133 14.12 -38.82 -8.37
N THR A 134 14.29 -39.17 -9.65
CA THR A 134 15.17 -40.26 -10.06
C THR A 134 16.42 -39.64 -10.69
N LEU A 135 17.52 -39.71 -9.95
CA LEU A 135 18.86 -39.57 -10.50
C LEU A 135 19.05 -40.69 -11.52
N LYS A 136 19.43 -40.34 -12.73
CA LYS A 136 20.05 -41.29 -13.67
C LYS A 136 21.41 -40.74 -14.04
N GLU A 137 22.42 -41.17 -13.27
CA GLU A 137 23.81 -41.17 -13.70
C GLU A 137 24.04 -42.30 -14.71
N ALA A 138 24.95 -42.03 -15.65
CA ALA A 138 25.51 -42.89 -16.72
C ALA A 138 24.59 -43.24 -17.90
#